data_AF-A0A6P9DRJ7-F1
#
_entry.id   AF-A0A6P9DRJ7-F1
#
_cell.length_a   1.000
_cell.length_b   1.000
_cell.length_c   1.000
_cell.angle_alpha   90.00
_cell.angle_beta   90.00
_cell.angle_gamma   90.00
#
_symmetry.space_group_name_H-M   'P 1'
#
loop_
_entity.id
_entity.type
_entity.pdbx_description
1 polymer ?
#
loop_
_entity_poly.entity_id
_entity_poly.type
_entity_poly.pdbx_seq_one_letter_code
_entity_poly.pdbx_strand_id
1 'polypeptide(L)'
;MAISSKKQQLYVSSDEGITQVSLHRCHIYGTACADCCLARDPYCAWDGNSCSRFYPTGKRRSRRQDVRHGNPMTQCRGFNLKGILKDGWVMERNGRCCFFF
;
A
#
# COMPACT_ATOMS: atom_id res chain seq x y z
N MET A 1 20.69 11.85 8.76
CA MET A 1 19.79 11.04 7.89
C MET A 1 20.19 11.23 6.43
N ALA A 2 20.31 10.15 5.66
CA ALA A 2 20.61 10.19 4.22
C ALA A 2 19.74 9.18 3.45
N ILE A 3 19.24 9.56 2.27
CA ILE A 3 18.44 8.69 1.40
C ILE A 3 19.23 8.25 0.17
N SER A 4 19.20 6.95 -0.14
CA SER A 4 19.76 6.41 -1.37
C SER A 4 18.66 5.94 -2.30
N SER A 5 18.33 6.75 -3.31
CA SER A 5 17.31 6.42 -4.31
C SER A 5 17.66 5.20 -5.15
N LYS A 6 18.96 4.93 -5.38
CA LYS A 6 19.44 3.77 -6.14
C LYS A 6 19.27 2.46 -5.35
N LYS A 7 19.63 2.47 -4.06
CA LYS A 7 19.51 1.30 -3.18
C LYS A 7 18.12 1.16 -2.57
N GLN A 8 17.32 2.22 -2.59
CA GLN A 8 15.99 2.31 -1.99
C GLN A 8 16.02 2.10 -0.48
N GLN A 9 16.98 2.78 0.15
CA GLN A 9 17.34 2.65 1.55
C GLN A 9 17.49 4.03 2.18
N LEU A 10 17.08 4.13 3.44
CA LEU A 10 17.22 5.28 4.32
C LEU A 10 18.27 4.94 5.38
N TYR A 11 19.33 5.72 5.44
CA TYR A 11 20.36 5.60 6.46
C TYR A 11 20.08 6.62 7.55
N VAL A 12 19.89 6.12 8.77
CA VAL A 12 19.64 6.91 9.97
C VAL A 12 20.84 6.76 10.88
N SER A 13 21.38 7.88 11.35
CA SER A 13 22.56 7.95 12.21
C SER A 13 22.15 8.55 13.56
N SER A 14 22.59 7.93 14.65
CA SER A 14 22.50 8.41 16.03
C SER A 14 23.88 8.34 16.69
N ASP A 15 23.98 8.80 17.93
CA ASP A 15 25.23 8.74 18.70
C ASP A 15 25.65 7.28 19.02
N GLU A 16 24.69 6.36 19.01
CA GLU A 16 24.91 4.92 19.20
C GLU A 16 25.32 4.19 17.91
N GLY A 17 25.14 4.79 16.73
CA GLY A 17 25.54 4.18 15.46
C GLY A 17 24.68 4.52 14.25
N ILE A 18 24.75 3.66 13.22
CA ILE A 18 24.05 3.86 11.94
C ILE A 18 23.18 2.65 11.64
N THR A 19 21.91 2.90 11.33
CA THR A 19 20.95 1.88 10.92
C THR A 19 20.48 2.12 9.48
N GLN A 20 20.37 1.04 8.72
CA GLN A 20 19.79 1.04 7.38
C GLN A 20 18.33 0.59 7.43
N VAL A 21 17.45 1.37 6.82
CA VAL A 21 16.01 1.13 6.80
C VAL A 21 15.52 1.09 5.36
N SER A 22 14.78 0.03 4.99
CA SER A 22 14.22 -0.05 3.65
C SER A 22 13.06 0.92 3.44
N LEU A 23 13.04 1.58 2.28
CA LEU A 23 11.96 2.52 1.91
C LEU A 23 10.64 1.82 1.60
N HIS A 24 10.67 0.53 1.32
CA HIS A 24 9.49 -0.27 1.03
C HIS A 24 9.23 -1.23 2.19
N ARG A 25 8.02 -1.21 2.73
CA ARG A 25 7.59 -2.15 3.77
C ARG A 25 6.28 -2.83 3.40
N CYS A 26 6.11 -3.18 2.12
CA CYS A 26 4.83 -3.62 1.56
C CYS A 26 4.21 -4.84 2.25
N HIS A 27 5.04 -5.71 2.85
CA HIS A 27 4.58 -6.91 3.56
C HIS A 27 3.65 -6.60 4.74
N ILE A 28 3.74 -5.40 5.33
CA ILE A 28 2.87 -5.01 6.46
C ILE A 28 1.43 -4.76 6.04
N TYR A 29 1.18 -4.47 4.75
CA TYR A 29 -0.15 -4.17 4.21
C TYR A 29 -0.92 -5.43 3.81
N GLY A 30 -0.33 -6.63 3.97
CA GLY A 30 -1.03 -7.89 3.80
C GLY A 30 -1.32 -8.32 2.35
N THR A 31 -2.29 -9.23 2.23
CA THR A 31 -2.69 -9.92 1.00
C THR A 31 -4.09 -9.51 0.52
N ALA A 32 -4.64 -8.41 1.01
CA ALA A 32 -5.84 -7.83 0.41
C ALA A 32 -5.45 -6.70 -0.54
N CYS A 33 -6.10 -6.67 -1.71
CA CYS A 33 -5.94 -5.54 -2.64
C CYS A 33 -6.39 -4.21 -2.00
N ALA A 34 -7.40 -4.28 -1.12
CA ALA A 34 -7.91 -3.16 -0.31
C ALA A 34 -6.79 -2.45 0.44
N ASP A 35 -6.13 -3.21 1.30
CA ASP A 35 -5.16 -2.74 2.27
C ASP A 35 -3.95 -2.15 1.55
N CYS A 36 -3.53 -2.79 0.46
CA CYS A 36 -2.47 -2.28 -0.40
C CYS A 36 -2.82 -0.95 -1.09
N CYS A 37 -4.07 -0.76 -1.52
CA CYS A 37 -4.51 0.50 -2.15
C CYS A 37 -4.72 1.61 -1.11
N LEU A 38 -5.25 1.26 0.07
CA LEU A 38 -5.47 2.20 1.19
C LEU A 38 -4.16 2.67 1.82
N ALA A 39 -3.10 1.86 1.77
CA ALA A 39 -1.78 2.23 2.24
C ALA A 39 -1.18 3.45 1.51
N ARG A 40 -1.58 3.69 0.24
CA ARG A 40 -1.10 4.80 -0.61
C ARG A 40 0.44 4.93 -0.65
N ASP A 41 1.15 3.83 -0.45
CA ASP A 41 2.61 3.80 -0.42
C ASP A 41 3.16 3.82 -1.87
N PRO A 42 3.94 4.84 -2.27
CA PRO A 42 4.48 4.93 -3.63
C PRO A 42 5.47 3.81 -3.97
N TYR A 43 6.02 3.12 -2.97
CA TYR A 43 6.93 2.00 -3.17
C TYR A 43 6.23 0.64 -3.19
N CYS A 44 4.90 0.61 -3.05
CA CYS A 44 4.12 -0.63 -3.00
C CYS A 44 2.98 -0.63 -4.03
N ALA A 45 2.69 -1.81 -4.56
CA ALA A 45 1.59 -2.03 -5.49
C ALA A 45 1.04 -3.44 -5.32
N TRP A 46 -0.25 -3.60 -5.61
CA TRP A 46 -0.88 -4.90 -5.63
C TRP A 46 -0.51 -5.64 -6.91
N ASP A 47 0.07 -6.84 -6.81
CA ASP A 47 0.51 -7.63 -7.96
C ASP A 47 -0.54 -8.63 -8.49
N GLY A 48 -1.62 -8.84 -7.75
CA GLY A 48 -2.63 -9.85 -8.03
C GLY A 48 -2.82 -10.85 -6.89
N ASN A 49 -1.80 -11.04 -6.06
CA ASN A 49 -1.80 -12.00 -4.95
C ASN A 49 -1.38 -11.38 -3.60
N SER A 50 -0.52 -10.37 -3.60
CA SER A 50 -0.06 -9.69 -2.38
C SER A 50 0.33 -8.23 -2.62
N CYS A 51 0.44 -7.45 -1.54
CA CYS A 51 1.04 -6.13 -1.63
C CYS A 51 2.56 -6.27 -1.72
N SER A 52 3.12 -5.95 -2.88
CA SER A 52 4.54 -6.16 -3.17
C SER A 52 5.21 -4.88 -3.65
N ARG A 53 6.55 -4.92 -3.70
CA ARG A 53 7.37 -3.77 -4.06
C ARG A 53 7.05 -3.30 -5.49
N PHE A 54 6.81 -2.00 -5.63
CA PHE A 54 6.64 -1.36 -6.92
C PHE A 54 7.98 -1.28 -7.66
N TYR A 55 8.04 -1.93 -8.82
CA TYR A 55 9.14 -1.79 -9.78
C TYR A 55 8.65 -1.06 -11.03
N PRO A 56 9.29 0.04 -11.47
CA PRO A 56 8.94 0.71 -12.72
C PRO A 56 9.41 -0.11 -13.94
N THR A 57 8.80 -1.28 -14.18
CA THR A 57 9.03 -2.12 -15.37
C THR A 57 7.82 -2.09 -16.29
N GLY A 58 8.04 -2.21 -17.60
CA GLY A 58 7.02 -2.03 -18.64
C GLY A 58 5.99 -3.16 -18.80
N LYS A 59 6.16 -4.32 -18.16
CA LYS A 59 5.20 -5.44 -18.27
C LYS A 59 4.06 -5.26 -17.26
N ARG A 60 2.94 -4.68 -17.71
CA ARG A 60 1.81 -4.23 -16.88
C ARG A 60 0.49 -4.83 -17.33
N ARG A 61 0.05 -5.95 -16.74
CA ARG A 61 -1.36 -6.36 -16.88
C ARG A 61 -2.13 -6.51 -15.57
N SER A 62 -1.46 -6.46 -14.41
CA SER A 62 -2.14 -6.73 -13.13
C SER A 62 -1.72 -5.83 -11.96
N ARG A 63 -0.84 -4.84 -12.18
CA ARG A 63 -0.33 -4.00 -11.09
C ARG A 63 -1.25 -2.82 -10.82
N ARG A 64 -1.76 -2.73 -9.60
CA ARG A 64 -2.66 -1.66 -9.15
C ARG A 64 -1.95 -0.83 -8.09
N GLN A 65 -1.90 0.46 -8.34
CA GLN A 65 -1.39 1.44 -7.41
C GLN A 65 -2.17 2.73 -7.62
N ASP A 66 -2.72 3.28 -6.56
CA ASP A 66 -3.40 4.56 -6.57
C ASP A 66 -2.95 5.36 -5.34
N VAL A 67 -1.79 6.01 -5.47
CA VAL A 67 -1.21 6.83 -4.40
C VAL A 67 -2.06 8.08 -4.13
N ARG A 68 -2.69 8.62 -5.17
CA ARG A 68 -3.36 9.94 -5.11
C ARG A 68 -4.75 9.84 -4.50
N HIS A 69 -5.56 8.88 -4.95
CA HIS A 69 -6.95 8.74 -4.51
C HIS A 69 -7.11 7.54 -3.57
N GLY A 70 -6.30 6.49 -3.75
CA GLY A 70 -6.36 5.27 -2.95
C GLY A 70 -7.74 4.64 -2.96
N ASN A 71 -8.40 4.59 -4.12
CA ASN A 71 -9.76 4.06 -4.21
C ASN A 71 -9.75 2.56 -4.56
N PRO A 72 -9.97 1.66 -3.59
CA PRO A 72 -9.94 0.22 -3.85
C PRO A 72 -11.12 -0.25 -4.70
N MET A 73 -12.23 0.49 -4.76
CA MET A 73 -13.43 0.10 -5.52
C MET A 73 -13.20 0.10 -7.03
N THR A 74 -12.42 1.04 -7.53
CA THR A 74 -12.10 1.15 -8.97
C THR A 74 -10.84 0.37 -9.33
N GLN A 75 -9.94 0.19 -8.37
CA GLN A 75 -8.67 -0.48 -8.59
C GLN A 75 -8.78 -1.99 -8.42
N CYS A 76 -9.44 -2.50 -7.38
CA CYS A 76 -9.50 -3.93 -7.05
C CYS A 76 -10.66 -4.65 -7.74
N ARG A 77 -10.36 -5.71 -8.52
CA ARG A 77 -11.41 -6.55 -9.10
C ARG A 77 -12.07 -7.40 -8.01
N GLY A 78 -13.40 -7.39 -7.95
CA GLY A 78 -14.16 -8.26 -7.06
C GLY A 78 -14.07 -7.85 -5.59
N PHE A 79 -13.92 -6.55 -5.31
CA PHE A 79 -13.97 -6.01 -3.96
C PHE A 79 -15.28 -6.41 -3.28
N ASN A 80 -15.25 -7.49 -2.51
CA ASN A 80 -16.42 -8.02 -1.83
C ASN A 80 -16.53 -7.25 -0.51
N LEU A 81 -17.52 -6.37 -0.43
CA LEU A 81 -17.93 -5.63 0.77
C LEU A 81 -18.16 -6.53 2.01
N LYS A 82 -18.21 -7.86 1.83
CA LYS A 82 -18.34 -8.86 2.89
C LYS A 82 -17.19 -8.86 3.92
N GLY A 83 -15.99 -8.40 3.56
CA GLY A 83 -14.89 -8.25 4.53
C GLY A 83 -15.04 -7.01 5.41
N ILE A 84 -15.37 -5.87 4.77
CA ILE A 84 -15.46 -4.56 5.41
C ILE A 84 -16.63 -4.47 6.42
N LEU A 85 -17.75 -5.13 6.12
CA LEU A 85 -18.90 -5.20 7.03
C LEU A 85 -18.63 -6.00 8.32
N LYS A 86 -17.56 -6.81 8.38
CA LYS A 86 -17.21 -7.54 9.60
C LYS A 86 -16.40 -6.72 10.60
N ASP A 87 -15.75 -5.65 10.13
CA ASP A 87 -14.72 -4.95 10.91
C ASP A 87 -15.16 -3.52 11.33
N GLY A 88 -16.47 -3.20 11.32
CA GLY A 88 -17.01 -1.92 11.82
C GLY A 88 -16.87 -0.72 10.87
N TRP A 89 -16.48 -0.95 9.62
CA TRP A 89 -16.34 0.09 8.60
C TRP A 89 -17.63 0.24 7.78
N VAL A 90 -18.16 1.46 7.71
CA VAL A 90 -19.33 1.83 6.89
C VAL A 90 -18.86 2.58 5.64
N MET A 91 -19.40 2.18 4.49
CA MET A 91 -19.17 2.87 3.22
C MET A 91 -20.13 4.05 3.07
N GLU A 92 -19.59 5.26 3.01
CA GLU A 92 -20.38 6.44 2.66
C GLU A 92 -20.76 6.42 1.17
N ARG A 93 -21.88 7.06 0.81
CA ARG A 93 -22.35 7.20 -0.59
C ARG A 93 -21.34 7.87 -1.53
N ASN A 94 -20.31 8.52 -0.99
CA ASN A 94 -19.22 9.16 -1.73
C ASN A 94 -18.01 8.22 -1.96
N GLY A 95 -18.08 6.95 -1.55
CA GLY A 95 -17.01 5.97 -1.72
C GLY A 95 -15.89 6.03 -0.68
N ARG A 96 -16.04 6.80 0.40
CA ARG A 96 -15.13 6.79 1.55
C ARG A 96 -15.55 5.72 2.57
N CYS A 97 -14.58 4.96 3.09
CA CYS A 97 -14.77 4.12 4.28
C CYS A 97 -14.65 4.99 5.54
N CYS A 98 -15.66 4.98 6.40
CA CYS A 98 -15.64 5.61 7.72
C CYS A 98 -15.89 4.54 8.80
N PHE A 99 -15.11 4.59 9.89
CA PHE A 99 -15.37 3.76 11.07
C PHE A 99 -16.56 4.35 11.82
N PHE A 100 -17.58 3.55 12.14
CA PHE A 100 -18.55 3.94 13.17
C PHE A 100 -18.05 3.36 14.50
N PHE A 101 -17.88 4.22 15.52
CA PHE A 101 -17.80 3.77 16.91
C PHE A 101 -19.21 3.41 17.40
#